data_AF-A0A1B6GSQ0-F1
#
_entry.id   AF-A0A1B6GSQ0-F1
#
_cell.length_a   1.000
_cell.length_b   1.000
_cell.length_c   1.000
_cell.angle_alpha   90.00
_cell.angle_beta   90.00
_cell.angle_gamma   90.00
#
_symmetry.space_group_name_H-M   'P 1'
#
loop_
_entity.id
_entity.type
_entity.pdbx_description
1 polymer ?
#
loop_
_entity_poly.entity_id
_entity_poly.type
_entity_poly.pdbx_seq_one_letter_code
_entity_poly.pdbx_strand_id
1 'polypeptide(L)'
;MDMGEFVHKPADNIAAKLKSEKLKAKLTERKEKRALEAKLAKVKRLADDSDDESASAWVAKNRRITEERLKAEKKAKELDDMDAVFGVGELVEEELRSSRKEAYTARDLRGLRVEHDVDGFTEGKEIILTLKDKGVLDEEDDALVNVNLMDDERYKKNIDRRKQKPHQFGYDAYGEEEEEERSVLGKYDEEIDGEKKTSFKLGVDEMQNKKVQVKTKLQLHKKVESLVTPALQLASDYYTEQEMVKFKKPKKKVRKIRERKSKLFKADDLLVD
;
A
#
# COMPACT_ATOMS: atom_id res chain seq x y z
N MET A 1 16.23 -31.25 -43.34
CA MET A 1 16.89 -30.91 -42.07
C MET A 1 16.29 -29.60 -41.63
N ASP A 2 15.50 -29.62 -40.57
CA ASP A 2 14.84 -28.44 -40.00
C ASP A 2 15.91 -27.62 -39.25
N MET A 3 16.28 -26.47 -39.81
CA MET A 3 17.33 -25.60 -39.27
C MET A 3 16.67 -24.72 -38.21
N GLY A 4 16.51 -25.28 -37.01
CA GLY A 4 15.81 -24.69 -35.88
C GLY A 4 16.11 -23.20 -35.69
N GLU A 5 15.04 -22.42 -35.51
CA GLU A 5 15.08 -20.98 -35.33
C GLU A 5 16.09 -20.57 -34.25
N PHE A 6 17.20 -19.96 -34.68
CA PHE A 6 18.24 -19.50 -33.78
C PHE A 6 17.77 -18.21 -33.10
N VAL A 7 17.17 -18.34 -31.91
CA VAL A 7 16.78 -17.20 -31.08
C VAL A 7 18.05 -16.50 -30.56
N HIS A 8 18.43 -15.40 -31.21
CA HIS A 8 19.53 -14.56 -30.74
C HIS A 8 19.20 -13.96 -29.38
N LYS A 9 20.06 -14.20 -28.39
CA LYS A 9 19.98 -13.51 -27.09
C LYS A 9 20.14 -12.00 -27.35
N PRO A 10 19.22 -11.14 -26.87
CA PRO A 10 19.37 -9.70 -26.99
C PRO A 10 20.71 -9.24 -26.42
N ALA A 11 21.35 -8.29 -27.10
CA ALA A 11 22.61 -7.72 -26.64
C ALA A 11 22.43 -7.08 -25.25
N ASP A 12 23.39 -7.30 -24.37
CA ASP A 12 23.38 -6.72 -23.03
C ASP A 12 23.36 -5.19 -23.11
N ASN A 13 22.43 -4.57 -22.37
CA ASN A 13 22.34 -3.12 -22.31
C ASN A 13 23.55 -2.53 -21.55
N ILE A 14 24.53 -2.03 -22.30
CA ILE A 14 25.76 -1.42 -21.78
C ILE A 14 25.43 -0.24 -20.84
N ALA A 15 24.39 0.54 -21.15
CA ALA A 15 23.98 1.65 -20.30
C ALA A 15 23.42 1.19 -18.95
N ALA A 16 22.71 0.06 -18.90
CA ALA A 16 22.24 -0.55 -17.65
C ALA A 16 23.42 -1.07 -16.82
N LYS A 17 24.40 -1.73 -17.46
CA LYS A 17 25.64 -2.19 -16.81
C LYS A 17 26.42 -1.01 -16.20
N LEU A 18 26.69 0.04 -16.96
CA LEU A 18 27.38 1.24 -16.48
C LEU A 18 26.62 1.93 -15.32
N LYS A 19 25.29 1.99 -15.37
CA LYS A 19 24.48 2.51 -14.25
C LYS A 19 24.63 1.64 -13.00
N SER A 20 24.58 0.32 -13.15
CA SER A 20 24.76 -0.61 -12.04
C SER A 20 26.15 -0.51 -11.41
N GLU A 21 27.21 -0.33 -12.22
CA GLU A 21 28.59 -0.15 -11.76
C GLU A 21 28.77 1.17 -11.01
N LYS A 22 28.19 2.26 -11.52
CA LYS A 22 28.17 3.56 -10.82
C LYS A 22 27.48 3.47 -9.46
N LEU A 23 26.35 2.75 -9.37
CA LEU A 23 25.65 2.51 -8.11
C LEU A 23 26.50 1.66 -7.15
N LYS A 24 27.16 0.60 -7.66
CA LYS A 24 28.08 -0.23 -6.88
C LYS A 24 29.24 0.60 -6.33
N ALA A 25 29.88 1.43 -7.15
CA ALA A 25 30.99 2.31 -6.73
C ALA A 25 30.55 3.30 -5.63
N LYS A 26 29.36 3.90 -5.77
CA LYS A 26 28.80 4.78 -4.72
C LYS A 26 28.53 4.04 -3.41
N LEU A 27 28.08 2.79 -3.49
CA LEU A 27 27.84 1.95 -2.32
C LEU A 27 29.14 1.51 -1.66
N THR A 28 30.20 1.19 -2.42
CA THR A 28 31.52 0.85 -1.86
C THR A 28 32.14 2.04 -1.16
N GLU A 29 32.12 3.23 -1.77
CA GLU A 29 32.60 4.47 -1.13
C GLU A 29 31.86 4.74 0.20
N ARG A 30 30.54 4.60 0.22
CA ARG A 30 29.74 4.81 1.44
C ARG A 30 30.03 3.73 2.51
N LYS A 31 30.29 2.48 2.10
CA LYS A 31 30.70 1.40 3.00
C LYS A 31 32.10 1.65 3.58
N GLU A 32 33.05 2.08 2.77
CA GLU A 32 34.41 2.44 3.19
C GLU A 32 34.39 3.61 4.17
N LYS A 33 33.59 4.65 3.89
CA LYS A 33 33.39 5.75 4.83
C LYS A 33 32.87 5.26 6.18
N ARG A 34 31.84 4.40 6.19
CA ARG A 34 31.32 3.79 7.43
C ARG A 34 32.38 2.93 8.13
N ALA A 35 33.21 2.20 7.38
CA ALA A 35 34.28 1.39 7.94
C ALA A 35 35.39 2.26 8.56
N LEU A 36 35.74 3.39 7.94
CA LEU A 36 36.67 4.36 8.51
C LEU A 36 36.09 5.01 9.78
N GLU A 37 34.82 5.41 9.76
CA GLU A 37 34.12 5.94 10.95
C GLU A 37 34.11 4.91 12.09
N ALA A 38 33.82 3.64 11.80
CA ALA A 38 33.88 2.56 12.78
C ALA A 38 35.31 2.33 13.32
N LYS A 39 36.34 2.42 12.47
CA LYS A 39 37.75 2.35 12.89
C LYS A 39 38.11 3.53 13.81
N LEU A 40 37.72 4.75 13.43
CA LEU A 40 37.96 5.95 14.23
C LEU A 40 37.23 5.90 15.58
N ALA A 41 36.04 5.30 15.63
CA ALA A 41 35.32 5.06 16.89
C ALA A 41 36.01 4.02 17.79
N LYS A 42 36.69 3.02 17.21
CA LYS A 42 37.45 2.01 17.95
C LYS A 42 38.81 2.55 18.44
N VAL A 43 39.41 3.49 17.73
CA VAL A 43 40.65 4.13 18.18
C VAL A 43 40.36 4.93 19.44
N LYS A 44 41.08 4.56 20.51
CA LYS A 44 41.03 5.24 21.80
C LYS A 44 41.25 6.73 21.59
N ARG A 45 40.30 7.56 22.05
CA ARG A 45 40.42 9.01 21.97
C ARG A 45 41.50 9.46 22.95
N LEU A 46 42.22 10.53 22.63
CA LEU A 46 43.26 11.10 23.50
C LEU A 46 42.75 11.45 24.92
N ALA A 47 41.43 11.63 25.09
CA ALA A 47 40.78 11.89 26.37
C ALA A 47 40.49 10.64 27.23
N ASP A 48 40.65 9.43 26.69
CA ASP A 48 40.46 8.17 27.42
C ASP A 48 41.79 7.64 28.00
N ASP A 49 42.88 8.39 27.85
CA ASP A 49 44.17 8.02 28.41
C ASP A 49 44.14 8.12 29.94
N SER A 50 43.63 7.07 30.57
CA SER A 50 43.67 6.85 32.00
C SER A 50 45.10 6.51 32.42
N ASP A 51 45.53 7.13 33.51
CA ASP A 51 46.79 6.99 34.25
C ASP A 51 46.99 5.57 34.88
N ASP A 52 46.62 4.51 34.13
CA ASP A 52 46.49 3.11 34.53
C ASP A 52 47.78 2.29 34.20
N GLU A 53 48.94 2.92 34.01
CA GLU A 53 50.16 2.24 33.54
C GLU A 53 50.96 1.49 34.64
N SER A 54 50.56 1.56 35.92
CA SER A 54 51.27 0.88 37.01
C SER A 54 50.77 -0.55 37.28
N ALA A 55 51.71 -1.50 37.44
CA ALA A 55 51.38 -2.91 37.75
C ALA A 55 50.58 -3.08 39.06
N SER A 56 50.76 -2.19 40.03
CA SER A 56 50.02 -2.17 41.28
C SER A 56 48.55 -1.77 41.10
N ALA A 57 48.27 -0.78 40.25
CA ALA A 57 46.90 -0.37 39.91
C ALA A 57 46.14 -1.49 39.19
N TRP A 58 46.80 -2.22 38.28
CA TRP A 58 46.20 -3.37 37.60
C TRP A 58 45.84 -4.51 38.57
N VAL A 59 46.75 -4.88 39.48
CA VAL A 59 46.49 -5.93 40.48
C VAL A 59 45.34 -5.52 41.42
N ALA A 60 45.29 -4.26 41.86
CA ALA A 60 44.22 -3.75 42.70
C ALA A 60 42.86 -3.74 41.96
N LYS A 61 42.85 -3.36 40.68
CA LYS A 61 41.66 -3.38 39.81
C LYS A 61 41.17 -4.79 39.55
N ASN A 62 42.07 -5.73 39.23
CA ASN A 62 41.72 -7.13 39.04
C ASN A 62 41.14 -7.75 40.30
N ARG A 63 41.76 -7.48 41.46
CA ARG A 63 41.23 -7.94 42.74
C ARG A 63 39.83 -7.39 42.99
N ARG A 64 39.60 -6.08 42.78
CA ARG A 64 38.27 -5.47 42.87
C ARG A 64 37.26 -6.14 41.92
N ILE A 65 37.61 -6.33 40.65
CA ILE A 65 36.74 -6.99 39.65
C ILE A 65 36.41 -8.42 40.08
N THR A 66 37.37 -9.20 40.56
CA THR A 66 37.13 -10.57 41.02
C THR A 66 36.24 -10.59 42.27
N GLU A 67 36.46 -9.68 43.22
CA GLU A 67 35.64 -9.56 44.42
C GLU A 67 34.22 -9.11 44.07
N GLU A 68 34.06 -8.16 43.13
CA GLU A 68 32.77 -7.70 42.61
C GLU A 68 32.04 -8.82 41.86
N ARG A 69 32.74 -9.59 41.02
CA ARG A 69 32.17 -10.72 40.30
C ARG A 69 31.68 -11.81 41.26
N LEU A 70 32.49 -12.16 42.27
CA LEU A 70 32.09 -13.14 43.29
C LEU A 70 30.93 -12.64 44.14
N LYS A 71 30.87 -11.34 44.46
CA LYS A 71 29.73 -10.73 45.17
C LYS A 71 28.48 -10.73 44.30
N ALA A 72 28.61 -10.41 43.01
CA ALA A 72 27.51 -10.44 42.06
C ALA A 72 26.98 -11.85 41.84
N GLU A 73 27.85 -12.84 41.72
CA GLU A 73 27.47 -14.26 41.57
C GLU A 73 26.77 -14.79 42.83
N LYS A 74 27.28 -14.47 44.02
CA LYS A 74 26.60 -14.80 45.28
C LYS A 74 25.22 -14.14 45.37
N LYS A 75 25.13 -12.87 44.99
CA LYS A 75 23.86 -12.12 45.01
C LYS A 75 22.87 -12.62 43.95
N ALA A 76 23.34 -13.02 42.78
CA ALA A 76 22.52 -13.62 41.74
C ALA A 76 22.00 -14.99 42.18
N LYS A 77 22.87 -15.83 42.76
CA LYS A 77 22.46 -17.12 43.31
C LYS A 77 21.45 -16.98 44.45
N GLU A 78 21.65 -16.02 45.35
CA GLU A 78 20.70 -15.73 46.42
C GLU A 78 19.35 -15.25 45.88
N LEU A 79 19.34 -14.44 44.82
CA LEU A 79 18.12 -14.04 44.12
C LEU A 79 17.43 -15.23 43.42
N ASP A 80 18.17 -16.08 42.72
CA ASP A 80 17.62 -17.28 42.07
C ASP A 80 17.01 -18.25 43.10
N ASP A 81 17.69 -18.47 44.23
CA ASP A 81 17.18 -19.30 45.33
C ASP A 81 15.92 -18.68 45.97
N MET A 82 15.85 -17.35 46.10
CA MET A 82 14.64 -16.65 46.56
C MET A 82 13.50 -16.72 45.53
N ASP A 83 13.77 -16.51 44.25
CA ASP A 83 12.77 -16.57 43.17
C ASP A 83 12.18 -17.99 43.04
N ALA A 84 13.01 -19.03 43.22
CA ALA A 84 12.57 -20.42 43.22
C ALA A 84 11.67 -20.76 44.43
N VAL A 85 11.92 -20.17 45.60
CA VAL A 85 11.12 -20.39 46.82
C VAL A 85 9.83 -19.57 46.83
N PHE A 86 9.86 -18.34 46.30
CA PHE A 86 8.69 -17.45 46.29
C PHE A 86 7.80 -17.60 45.04
N GLY A 87 8.23 -18.31 43.99
CA GLY A 87 7.43 -18.52 42.78
C GLY A 87 7.18 -17.25 41.96
N VAL A 88 7.98 -16.21 42.19
CA VAL A 88 7.81 -14.86 41.63
C VAL A 88 7.99 -14.85 40.10
N GLY A 89 8.75 -15.80 39.55
CA GLY A 89 8.93 -15.92 38.10
C GLY A 89 7.62 -16.11 37.32
N GLU A 90 6.67 -16.88 37.85
CA GLU A 90 5.36 -17.07 37.22
C GLU A 90 4.50 -15.80 37.31
N LEU A 91 4.53 -15.12 38.47
CA LEU A 91 3.81 -13.86 38.68
C LEU A 91 4.37 -12.73 37.79
N VAL A 92 5.69 -12.65 37.65
CA VAL A 92 6.36 -11.68 36.77
C VAL A 92 6.10 -12.00 35.31
N GLU A 93 6.07 -13.27 34.91
CA GLU A 93 5.72 -13.65 33.55
C GLU A 93 4.24 -13.33 33.24
N GLU A 94 3.34 -13.55 34.19
CA GLU A 94 1.93 -13.16 34.08
C GLU A 94 1.76 -11.64 34.03
N GLU A 95 2.50 -10.88 34.83
CA GLU A 95 2.51 -9.42 34.81
C GLU A 95 3.12 -8.87 33.51
N LEU A 96 4.15 -9.53 32.96
CA LEU A 96 4.75 -9.17 31.69
C LEU A 96 3.84 -9.53 30.50
N ARG A 97 3.03 -10.60 30.62
CA ARG A 97 1.95 -10.92 29.68
C ARG A 97 0.80 -9.94 29.79
N SER A 98 0.42 -9.51 31.00
CA SER A 98 -0.61 -8.49 31.21
C SER A 98 -0.16 -7.14 30.67
N SER A 99 1.08 -6.74 30.96
CA SER A 99 1.65 -5.49 30.46
C SER A 99 1.77 -5.48 28.94
N ARG A 100 2.05 -6.62 28.29
CA ARG A 100 1.98 -6.76 26.83
C ARG A 100 0.55 -6.66 26.28
N LYS A 101 -0.46 -7.17 27.00
CA LYS A 101 -1.87 -7.01 26.62
C LYS A 101 -2.31 -5.55 26.76
N GLU A 102 -1.83 -4.85 27.78
CA GLU A 102 -2.10 -3.44 28.04
C GLU A 102 -1.30 -2.50 27.12
N ALA A 103 -0.16 -2.97 26.58
CA ALA A 103 0.69 -2.18 25.70
C ALA A 103 0.00 -1.76 24.40
N TYR A 104 -0.99 -2.54 23.94
CA TYR A 104 -1.72 -2.25 22.72
C TYR A 104 -3.14 -1.82 23.05
N THR A 105 -3.42 -0.56 22.79
CA THR A 105 -4.72 0.07 23.00
C THR A 105 -5.40 0.37 21.67
N ALA A 106 -6.68 0.77 21.72
CA ALA A 106 -7.40 1.22 20.53
C ALA A 106 -6.72 2.38 19.79
N ARG A 107 -5.83 3.13 20.45
CA ARG A 107 -5.06 4.21 19.84
C ARG A 107 -4.01 3.69 18.86
N ASP A 108 -3.42 2.53 19.16
CA ASP A 108 -2.33 1.94 18.38
C ASP A 108 -2.86 1.24 17.12
N LEU A 109 -4.12 0.81 17.16
CA LEU A 109 -4.81 0.23 16.00
C LEU A 109 -5.43 1.29 15.08
N ARG A 110 -5.33 2.58 15.43
CA ARG A 110 -5.93 3.68 14.65
C ARG A 110 -5.24 3.81 13.29
N GLY A 111 -6.03 3.87 12.23
CA GLY A 111 -5.59 4.05 10.86
C GLY A 111 -5.31 2.75 10.11
N LEU A 112 -5.28 1.61 10.81
CA LEU A 112 -5.13 0.31 10.19
C LEU A 112 -6.38 -0.03 9.36
N ARG A 113 -6.16 -0.64 8.20
CA ARG A 113 -7.23 -0.97 7.25
C ARG A 113 -7.86 -2.31 7.62
N VAL A 114 -9.18 -2.38 7.63
CA VAL A 114 -9.94 -3.63 7.76
C VAL A 114 -10.54 -3.94 6.39
N GLU A 115 -10.25 -5.10 5.82
CA GLU A 115 -10.69 -5.51 4.48
C GLU A 115 -11.99 -6.33 4.56
N HIS A 116 -13.02 -5.71 5.16
CA HIS A 116 -14.38 -6.23 5.24
C HIS A 116 -15.37 -5.07 5.17
N ASP A 117 -16.63 -5.38 4.86
CA ASP A 117 -17.70 -4.39 4.95
C ASP A 117 -18.12 -4.13 6.41
N VAL A 118 -18.52 -2.90 6.70
CA VAL A 118 -18.98 -2.49 8.04
C VAL A 118 -20.24 -3.27 8.44
N ASP A 119 -21.11 -3.54 7.46
CA ASP A 119 -22.37 -4.28 7.66
C ASP A 119 -22.16 -5.76 8.01
N GLY A 120 -20.94 -6.30 7.78
CA GLY A 120 -20.57 -7.65 8.21
C GLY A 120 -20.41 -7.81 9.72
N PHE A 121 -20.25 -6.70 10.45
CA PHE A 121 -20.07 -6.70 11.89
C PHE A 121 -21.41 -6.53 12.60
N THR A 122 -22.02 -7.64 13.01
CA THR A 122 -23.26 -7.63 13.80
C THR A 122 -22.99 -7.26 15.26
N GLU A 123 -23.77 -6.32 15.80
CA GLU A 123 -23.71 -5.93 17.21
C GLU A 123 -23.90 -7.14 18.14
N GLY A 124 -23.11 -7.20 19.21
CA GLY A 124 -23.14 -8.30 20.19
C GLY A 124 -22.31 -9.53 19.83
N LYS A 125 -21.61 -9.54 18.69
CA LYS A 125 -20.60 -10.57 18.38
C LYS A 125 -19.20 -9.96 18.36
N GLU A 126 -18.31 -10.55 19.16
CA GLU A 126 -16.88 -10.23 19.12
C GLU A 126 -16.21 -11.03 17.99
N ILE A 127 -15.63 -10.32 17.02
CA ILE A 127 -14.98 -10.93 15.86
C ILE A 127 -13.49 -10.67 15.96
N ILE A 128 -12.70 -11.75 16.00
CA ILE A 128 -11.24 -11.67 16.05
C ILE A 128 -10.71 -11.37 14.66
N LEU A 129 -9.99 -10.27 14.51
CA LEU A 129 -9.32 -9.91 13.25
C LEU A 129 -7.86 -10.35 13.31
N THR A 130 -7.36 -10.85 12.17
CA THR A 130 -5.99 -11.31 11.98
C THR A 130 -5.29 -10.48 10.92
N LEU A 131 -3.96 -10.35 11.00
CA LEU A 131 -3.18 -9.66 9.98
C LEU A 131 -3.21 -10.46 8.67
N LYS A 132 -3.50 -9.78 7.56
CA LYS A 132 -3.47 -10.37 6.23
C LYS A 132 -2.03 -10.74 5.84
N ASP A 133 -1.85 -11.90 5.23
CA ASP A 133 -0.56 -12.30 4.68
C ASP A 133 -0.12 -11.37 3.54
N LYS A 134 1.15 -10.98 3.55
CA LYS A 134 1.71 -9.99 2.64
C LYS A 134 3.21 -10.22 2.44
N GLY A 135 3.69 -9.99 1.22
CA GLY A 135 5.12 -10.01 0.91
C GLY A 135 5.87 -8.94 1.70
N VAL A 136 7.00 -9.32 2.31
CA VAL A 136 7.81 -8.40 3.14
C VAL A 136 8.34 -7.20 2.34
N LEU A 137 8.48 -7.34 1.01
CA LEU A 137 8.95 -6.29 0.12
C LEU A 137 7.82 -5.42 -0.44
N ASP A 138 6.57 -5.82 -0.25
CA ASP A 138 5.44 -5.07 -0.78
C ASP A 138 5.24 -3.80 0.06
N GLU A 139 5.17 -2.64 -0.60
CA GLU A 139 5.06 -1.33 0.06
C GLU A 139 3.60 -0.95 0.42
N GLU A 140 2.65 -1.87 0.24
CA GLU A 140 1.23 -1.62 0.56
C GLU A 140 0.98 -1.40 2.06
N ASP A 141 -0.17 -0.85 2.45
CA ASP A 141 -0.52 -0.77 3.88
C ASP A 141 -0.92 -2.15 4.41
N ASP A 142 -0.60 -2.41 5.68
CA ASP A 142 -1.07 -3.62 6.37
C ASP A 142 -2.59 -3.60 6.56
N ALA A 143 -3.21 -4.77 6.43
CA ALA A 143 -4.65 -4.96 6.51
C ALA A 143 -5.07 -6.07 7.48
N LEU A 144 -6.21 -5.87 8.12
CA LEU A 144 -6.85 -6.82 9.03
C LEU A 144 -8.01 -7.55 8.34
N VAL A 145 -8.06 -8.86 8.51
CA VAL A 145 -9.03 -9.78 7.91
C VAL A 145 -9.47 -10.80 8.95
N ASN A 146 -10.75 -11.13 8.99
CA ASN A 146 -11.27 -12.31 9.66
C ASN A 146 -11.42 -13.47 8.65
N VAL A 147 -10.92 -14.64 9.01
CA VAL A 147 -10.92 -15.83 8.12
C VAL A 147 -12.34 -16.29 7.77
N ASN A 148 -13.27 -16.30 8.73
CA ASN A 148 -14.65 -16.76 8.51
C ASN A 148 -15.41 -15.79 7.61
N LEU A 149 -15.29 -14.47 7.86
CA LEU A 149 -15.91 -13.45 7.01
C LEU A 149 -15.36 -13.49 5.58
N MET A 150 -14.06 -13.73 5.42
CA MET A 150 -13.44 -13.89 4.11
C MET A 150 -14.01 -15.09 3.34
N ASP A 151 -14.33 -16.18 4.02
CA ASP A 151 -14.95 -17.36 3.40
C ASP A 151 -16.41 -17.11 3.04
N ASP A 152 -17.17 -16.45 3.91
CA ASP A 152 -18.56 -16.06 3.64
C ASP A 152 -18.67 -15.10 2.45
N GLU A 153 -17.79 -14.11 2.36
CA GLU A 153 -17.71 -13.17 1.23
C GLU A 153 -17.37 -13.89 -0.07
N ARG A 154 -16.37 -14.80 -0.06
CA ARG A 154 -16.03 -15.62 -1.22
C ARG A 154 -17.21 -16.50 -1.66
N TYR A 155 -17.93 -17.08 -0.72
CA TYR A 155 -19.10 -17.90 -0.99
C TYR A 155 -20.24 -17.08 -1.62
N LYS A 156 -20.57 -15.91 -1.04
CA LYS A 156 -21.56 -14.98 -1.59
C LYS A 156 -21.20 -14.54 -3.01
N LYS A 157 -19.94 -14.12 -3.22
CA LYS A 157 -19.44 -13.73 -4.54
C LYS A 157 -19.59 -14.85 -5.57
N ASN A 158 -19.27 -16.09 -5.20
CA ASN A 158 -19.42 -17.21 -6.11
C ASN A 158 -20.89 -17.51 -6.45
N ILE A 159 -21.80 -17.39 -5.48
CA ILE A 159 -23.24 -17.50 -5.72
C ILE A 159 -23.70 -16.40 -6.67
N ASP A 160 -23.30 -15.16 -6.43
CA ASP A 160 -23.76 -14.02 -7.23
C ASP A 160 -23.20 -14.09 -8.66
N ARG A 161 -21.96 -14.53 -8.83
CA ARG A 161 -21.40 -14.86 -10.15
C ARG A 161 -22.17 -15.97 -10.85
N ARG A 162 -22.66 -16.97 -10.11
CA ARG A 162 -23.50 -18.05 -10.69
C ARG A 162 -24.91 -17.57 -11.01
N LYS A 163 -25.47 -16.65 -10.23
CA LYS A 163 -26.78 -16.03 -10.46
C LYS A 163 -26.74 -15.04 -11.63
N GLN A 164 -25.66 -14.28 -11.76
CA GLN A 164 -25.39 -13.44 -12.93
C GLN A 164 -25.20 -14.35 -14.13
N LYS A 165 -26.29 -14.61 -14.85
CA LYS A 165 -26.28 -15.50 -16.01
C LYS A 165 -25.29 -14.94 -17.05
N PRO A 166 -24.42 -15.78 -17.65
CA PRO A 166 -23.53 -15.34 -18.73
C PRO A 166 -24.27 -14.72 -19.93
N HIS A 167 -25.55 -15.08 -20.12
CA HIS A 167 -26.40 -14.60 -21.20
C HIS A 167 -26.94 -13.18 -21.01
N GLN A 168 -26.85 -12.62 -19.79
CA GLN A 168 -27.32 -11.25 -19.50
C GLN A 168 -26.23 -10.20 -19.71
N PHE A 169 -24.99 -10.65 -19.97
CA PHE A 169 -23.87 -9.82 -20.42
C PHE A 169 -23.77 -9.74 -21.96
N GLY A 170 -24.79 -10.21 -22.68
CA GLY A 170 -25.00 -9.95 -24.11
C GLY A 170 -26.06 -8.86 -24.27
N TYR A 171 -26.00 -8.13 -25.39
CA TYR A 171 -27.00 -7.12 -25.74
C TYR A 171 -28.38 -7.77 -25.79
N ASP A 172 -29.25 -7.41 -24.83
CA ASP A 172 -30.64 -7.83 -24.82
C ASP A 172 -31.44 -6.88 -25.72
N ALA A 173 -31.73 -7.31 -26.94
CA ALA A 173 -32.46 -6.50 -27.91
C ALA A 173 -33.93 -6.23 -27.53
N TYR A 174 -34.44 -6.91 -26.49
CA TYR A 174 -35.82 -6.78 -25.99
C TYR A 174 -35.89 -6.33 -24.52
N GLY A 175 -34.74 -6.06 -23.90
CA GLY A 175 -34.69 -5.48 -22.55
C GLY A 175 -35.15 -4.03 -22.62
N GLU A 176 -36.19 -3.71 -21.84
CA GLU A 176 -36.62 -2.33 -21.62
C GLU A 176 -35.39 -1.52 -21.17
N GLU A 177 -35.07 -0.47 -21.92
CA GLU A 177 -33.85 0.33 -21.82
C GLU A 177 -33.85 1.15 -20.53
N GLU A 178 -33.75 0.48 -19.38
CA GLU A 178 -33.39 1.12 -18.13
C GLU A 178 -31.91 1.50 -18.28
N GLU A 179 -31.68 2.80 -18.48
CA GLU A 179 -30.42 3.48 -18.75
C GLU A 179 -29.46 3.39 -17.55
N GLU A 180 -29.21 2.19 -17.05
CA GLU A 180 -28.10 1.94 -16.14
C GLU A 180 -26.81 2.08 -16.97
N GLU A 181 -25.93 2.98 -16.56
CA GLU A 181 -24.60 3.20 -17.15
C GLU A 181 -23.73 1.95 -17.00
N ARG A 182 -23.97 0.93 -17.83
CA ARG A 182 -23.16 -0.29 -17.86
C ARG A 182 -21.80 0.05 -18.46
N SER A 183 -20.73 -0.30 -17.73
CA SER A 183 -19.38 -0.33 -18.26
C SER A 183 -19.35 -1.10 -19.59
N VAL A 184 -18.83 -0.46 -20.64
CA VAL A 184 -18.73 -1.05 -21.99
C VAL A 184 -18.02 -2.41 -21.95
N LEU A 185 -17.19 -2.65 -20.94
CA LEU A 185 -16.41 -3.87 -20.76
C LEU A 185 -16.52 -4.45 -19.33
N GLY A 186 -17.71 -4.40 -18.73
CA GLY A 186 -17.93 -4.88 -17.35
C GLY A 186 -17.50 -6.33 -17.07
N LYS A 187 -17.38 -7.18 -18.11
CA LYS A 187 -16.89 -8.56 -17.96
C LYS A 187 -15.41 -8.66 -17.57
N TYR A 188 -14.62 -7.64 -17.93
CA TYR A 188 -13.16 -7.65 -17.75
C TYR A 188 -12.71 -6.66 -16.67
N ASP A 189 -13.61 -5.83 -16.14
CA ASP A 189 -13.27 -4.90 -15.07
C ASP A 189 -12.68 -5.63 -13.85
N GLU A 190 -13.16 -6.84 -13.53
CA GLU A 190 -12.58 -7.68 -12.45
C GLU A 190 -11.20 -8.27 -12.79
N GLU A 191 -10.89 -8.56 -14.06
CA GLU A 191 -9.58 -9.09 -14.47
C GLU A 191 -8.53 -7.97 -14.58
N ILE A 192 -8.95 -6.77 -14.99
CA ILE A 192 -8.06 -5.63 -15.22
C ILE A 192 -7.76 -4.89 -13.90
N ASP A 193 -8.80 -4.55 -13.12
CA ASP A 193 -8.68 -3.76 -11.90
C ASP A 193 -8.54 -4.64 -10.64
N GLY A 194 -8.73 -5.96 -10.81
CA GLY A 194 -8.75 -6.92 -9.72
C GLY A 194 -10.06 -6.94 -8.94
N GLU A 195 -10.18 -7.87 -7.99
CA GLU A 195 -11.37 -7.98 -7.15
C GLU A 195 -11.47 -6.77 -6.21
N LYS A 196 -12.43 -5.89 -6.45
CA LYS A 196 -12.73 -4.77 -5.56
C LYS A 196 -13.30 -5.28 -4.26
N LYS A 197 -12.54 -5.16 -3.17
CA LYS A 197 -13.02 -5.46 -1.83
C LYS A 197 -13.40 -4.19 -1.08
N THR A 198 -14.46 -4.28 -0.30
CA THR A 198 -14.84 -3.22 0.63
C THR A 198 -13.82 -3.17 1.76
N SER A 199 -13.41 -1.96 2.15
CA SER A 199 -12.50 -1.78 3.28
C SER A 199 -12.78 -0.46 3.97
N PHE A 200 -12.48 -0.40 5.27
CA PHE A 200 -12.58 0.80 6.08
C PHE A 200 -11.36 0.94 7.02
N LYS A 201 -11.07 2.15 7.50
CA LYS A 201 -9.97 2.43 8.43
C LYS A 201 -10.46 2.58 9.87
N LEU A 202 -9.78 1.91 10.80
CA LEU A 202 -10.14 1.96 12.22
C LEU A 202 -9.82 3.33 12.85
N GLY A 203 -10.71 3.83 13.71
CA GLY A 203 -10.50 5.10 14.44
C GLY A 203 -10.46 6.36 13.56
N VAL A 204 -10.90 6.23 12.31
CA VAL A 204 -11.18 7.34 11.38
C VAL A 204 -12.67 7.30 11.09
N ASP A 205 -13.39 8.39 11.35
CA ASP A 205 -14.82 8.46 11.09
C ASP A 205 -15.07 8.59 9.57
N GLU A 206 -15.10 7.44 8.89
CA GLU A 206 -15.38 7.37 7.46
C GLU A 206 -16.78 7.84 7.11
N MET A 207 -17.73 7.81 8.04
CA MET A 207 -19.08 8.32 7.81
C MET A 207 -19.06 9.83 7.59
N GLN A 208 -18.21 10.57 8.31
CA GLN A 208 -18.02 11.99 8.05
C GLN A 208 -17.37 12.24 6.69
N ASN A 209 -16.35 11.44 6.33
CA ASN A 209 -15.70 11.56 5.03
C ASN A 209 -16.65 11.24 3.88
N LYS A 210 -17.46 10.18 4.00
CA LYS A 210 -18.51 9.83 3.03
C LYS A 210 -19.58 10.91 2.96
N LYS A 211 -20.05 11.46 4.08
CA LYS A 211 -20.99 12.60 4.10
C LYS A 211 -20.43 13.84 3.41
N VAL A 212 -19.16 14.17 3.65
CA VAL A 212 -18.48 15.29 2.97
C VAL A 212 -18.38 15.03 1.47
N GLN A 213 -18.00 13.83 1.05
CA GLN A 213 -17.94 13.46 -0.38
C GLN A 213 -19.31 13.50 -1.05
N VAL A 214 -20.36 13.01 -0.38
CA VAL A 214 -21.73 13.07 -0.88
C VAL A 214 -22.16 14.53 -1.01
N LYS A 215 -21.90 15.36 0.00
CA LYS A 215 -22.19 16.79 -0.03
C LYS A 215 -21.47 17.52 -1.16
N THR A 216 -20.19 17.23 -1.41
CA THR A 216 -19.43 17.85 -2.52
C THR A 216 -19.93 17.38 -3.87
N LYS A 217 -20.25 16.10 -4.05
CA LYS A 217 -20.89 15.59 -5.29
C LYS A 217 -22.24 16.27 -5.52
N LEU A 218 -23.10 16.35 -4.51
CA LEU A 218 -24.38 17.06 -4.59
C LEU A 218 -24.21 18.55 -4.91
N GLN A 219 -23.15 19.20 -4.42
CA GLN A 219 -22.83 20.59 -4.77
C GLN A 219 -22.33 20.74 -6.21
N LEU A 220 -21.49 19.83 -6.70
CA LEU A 220 -20.99 19.81 -8.08
C LEU A 220 -22.12 19.58 -9.10
N HIS A 221 -23.07 18.71 -8.75
CA HIS A 221 -24.25 18.42 -9.57
C HIS A 221 -25.42 19.37 -9.28
N LYS A 222 -25.26 20.36 -8.39
CA LYS A 222 -26.28 21.37 -8.12
C LYS A 222 -26.32 22.35 -9.28
N LYS A 223 -27.06 22.00 -10.33
CA LYS A 223 -27.49 22.93 -11.35
C LYS A 223 -28.39 23.97 -10.66
N VAL A 224 -27.83 25.14 -10.37
CA VAL A 224 -28.56 26.25 -9.75
C VAL A 224 -29.51 26.83 -10.80
N GLU A 225 -30.69 26.24 -10.91
CA GLU A 225 -31.78 26.82 -11.68
C GLU A 225 -32.40 27.94 -10.83
N SER A 226 -32.23 29.19 -11.26
CA SER A 226 -32.88 30.32 -10.61
C SER A 226 -34.38 30.26 -10.90
N LEU A 227 -35.21 30.40 -9.87
CA LEU A 227 -36.69 30.57 -9.98
C LEU A 227 -37.06 31.96 -10.57
N VAL A 228 -36.21 32.53 -11.40
CA VAL A 228 -36.53 33.72 -12.20
C VAL A 228 -36.96 33.18 -13.55
N THR A 229 -38.27 32.99 -13.70
CA THR A 229 -38.85 32.71 -15.01
C THR A 229 -38.69 33.95 -15.89
N PRO A 230 -38.27 33.82 -17.15
CA PRO A 230 -38.25 34.96 -18.06
C PRO A 230 -39.68 35.49 -18.22
N ALA A 231 -39.83 36.82 -18.21
CA ALA A 231 -41.13 37.46 -18.41
C ALA A 231 -41.75 36.98 -19.73
N LEU A 232 -43.07 36.75 -19.72
CA LEU A 232 -43.83 36.28 -20.88
C LEU A 232 -43.62 37.26 -22.05
N GLN A 233 -42.92 36.81 -23.10
CA GLN A 233 -42.76 37.56 -24.33
C GLN A 233 -43.87 37.18 -25.32
N LEU A 234 -44.36 38.17 -26.07
CA LEU A 234 -45.34 37.96 -27.13
C LEU A 234 -44.73 37.06 -28.21
N ALA A 235 -45.41 35.96 -28.57
CA ALA A 235 -44.90 35.02 -29.56
C ALA A 235 -44.74 35.72 -30.92
N SER A 236 -43.52 35.76 -31.44
CA SER A 236 -43.21 36.27 -32.77
C SER A 236 -42.97 35.11 -33.73
N ASP A 237 -43.56 35.18 -34.92
CA ASP A 237 -43.41 34.15 -35.97
C ASP A 237 -42.04 34.18 -36.67
N TYR A 238 -41.17 35.13 -36.32
CA TYR A 238 -39.84 35.32 -36.91
C TYR A 238 -38.75 35.16 -35.85
N TYR A 239 -37.72 34.37 -36.18
CA TYR A 239 -36.55 34.20 -35.31
C TYR A 239 -35.71 35.46 -35.23
N THR A 240 -35.26 35.79 -34.02
CA THR A 240 -34.29 36.87 -33.82
C THR A 240 -32.88 36.43 -34.24
N GLU A 241 -32.03 37.38 -34.60
CA GLU A 241 -30.63 37.10 -35.01
C GLU A 241 -29.85 36.30 -33.94
N GLN A 242 -30.17 36.52 -32.67
CA GLN A 242 -29.54 35.84 -31.54
C GLN A 242 -29.97 34.37 -31.43
N GLU A 243 -31.21 34.03 -31.80
CA GLU A 243 -31.73 32.65 -31.80
C GLU A 243 -31.21 31.86 -33.00
N MET A 244 -31.03 32.52 -34.15
CA MET A 244 -30.42 31.93 -35.35
C MET A 244 -28.96 31.51 -35.12
N VAL A 245 -28.26 32.12 -34.16
CA VAL A 245 -26.89 31.72 -33.77
C VAL A 245 -26.88 30.39 -33.01
N LYS A 246 -27.91 30.09 -32.21
CA LYS A 246 -28.03 28.80 -31.49
C LYS A 246 -28.26 27.62 -32.44
N PHE A 247 -28.84 27.87 -33.61
CA PHE A 247 -29.03 26.84 -34.66
C PHE A 247 -27.74 26.51 -35.44
N LYS A 248 -26.65 27.28 -35.29
CA LYS A 248 -25.40 26.97 -35.98
C LYS A 248 -24.69 25.80 -35.31
N LYS A 249 -24.73 24.64 -35.96
CA LYS A 249 -24.01 23.43 -35.54
C LYS A 249 -22.53 23.77 -35.23
N PRO A 250 -22.01 23.45 -34.03
CA PRO A 250 -20.61 23.69 -33.71
C PRO A 250 -19.72 22.85 -34.65
N LYS A 251 -18.78 23.50 -35.32
CA LYS A 251 -17.83 22.82 -36.23
C LYS A 251 -16.98 21.85 -35.41
N LYS A 252 -17.01 20.55 -35.77
CA LYS A 252 -16.13 19.53 -35.17
C LYS A 252 -14.67 19.91 -35.43
N LYS A 253 -13.89 20.14 -34.37
CA LYS A 253 -12.44 20.35 -34.48
C LYS A 253 -11.79 19.02 -34.84
N VAL A 254 -11.28 18.89 -36.07
CA VAL A 254 -10.49 17.73 -36.50
C VAL A 254 -9.17 17.74 -35.72
N ARG A 255 -9.00 16.78 -34.80
CA ARG A 255 -7.72 16.57 -34.11
C ARG A 255 -6.77 15.88 -35.10
N LYS A 256 -5.67 16.53 -35.49
CA LYS A 256 -4.61 15.91 -36.30
C LYS A 256 -4.01 14.74 -35.52
N ILE A 257 -4.30 13.52 -35.96
CA ILE A 257 -3.58 12.33 -35.56
C ILE A 257 -2.18 12.44 -36.16
N ARG A 258 -1.15 12.56 -35.31
CA ARG A 258 0.24 12.40 -35.76
C ARG A 258 0.45 10.92 -36.04
N GLU A 259 0.48 10.54 -37.31
CA GLU A 259 1.03 9.27 -37.76
C GLU A 259 2.48 9.18 -37.26
N ARG A 260 2.72 8.31 -36.28
CA ARG A 260 4.07 7.85 -35.99
C ARG A 260 4.49 7.03 -37.20
N LYS A 261 5.32 7.62 -38.05
CA LYS A 261 6.01 6.95 -39.16
C LYS A 261 6.71 5.70 -38.63
N SER A 262 6.09 4.53 -38.77
CA SER A 262 6.82 3.28 -38.84
C SER A 262 7.72 3.40 -40.07
N LYS A 263 9.02 3.26 -39.84
CA LYS A 263 10.03 3.25 -40.90
C LYS A 263 9.74 2.04 -41.79
N LEU A 264 9.15 2.28 -42.96
CA LEU A 264 9.17 1.33 -44.05
C LEU A 264 10.63 1.24 -44.52
N PHE A 265 11.29 0.13 -44.22
CA PHE A 265 12.62 -0.18 -44.74
C PHE A 265 12.55 -0.29 -46.27
N LYS A 266 13.51 0.34 -46.97
CA LYS A 266 13.65 0.25 -48.42
C LYS A 266 14.44 -1.00 -48.80
N ALA A 267 14.26 -1.47 -50.03
CA ALA A 267 14.84 -2.72 -50.56
C ALA A 267 16.38 -2.80 -50.51
N ASP A 268 17.07 -1.66 -50.35
CA ASP A 268 18.53 -1.61 -50.28
C ASP A 268 19.12 -1.99 -48.90
N ASP A 269 18.29 -2.12 -47.86
CA ASP A 269 18.72 -2.52 -46.49
C ASP A 269 18.70 -4.06 -46.29
N LEU A 270 18.46 -4.82 -47.38
CA LEU A 270 18.38 -6.29 -47.40
C LEU A 270 19.61 -6.98 -48.04
N LEU A 271 20.63 -6.21 -48.44
CA LEU A 271 21.89 -6.78 -48.93
C LEU A 271 22.91 -6.82 -47.79
N VAL A 272 23.17 -8.04 -47.33
CA VAL A 272 24.19 -8.38 -46.32
C VAL A 272 25.51 -8.63 -47.05
N ASP A 273 26.55 -7.88 -46.70
CA ASP A 273 27.95 -8.35 -46.74
C ASP A 273 28.27 -9.05 -45.41
#